data_AF-A0A3M2STR3-F1
#
_entry.id   AF-A0A3M2STR3-F1
#
_cell.length_a   1.000
_cell.length_b   1.000
_cell.length_c   1.000
_cell.angle_alpha   90.00
_cell.angle_beta   90.00
_cell.angle_gamma   90.00
#
_symmetry.space_group_name_H-M   'P 1'
#
loop_
_entity.id
_entity.type
_entity.pdbx_description
1 polymer ?
#
loop_
_entity_poly.entity_id
_entity_poly.type
_entity_poly.pdbx_seq_one_letter_code
_entity_poly.pdbx_strand_id
1 'polypeptide(L)'
;MLREVSVTRELNVWLVKQVDKLQAPLCQVFITPFSRPWLLLADSIEAQDIMLRRRWAESTGRLPRADENRASLENDTSVLQDLMGPSFLGNIVSPVMYENSVRLVKFWETKARLANGRPFDASEDLNHSALDGMLSFVFDRHFEHTALGPQAQALSHLDSSNVEAGRNGEAKFPEAPLNEFIAALYET
;
A
#
# COMPACT_ATOMS: atom_id res chain seq x y z
N MET A 1 -4.44 -16.00 -17.02
CA MET A 1 -3.96 -14.71 -16.49
C MET A 1 -5.11 -13.70 -16.39
N LEU A 2 -5.58 -13.08 -17.50
CA LEU A 2 -6.62 -12.02 -17.46
C LEU A 2 -7.87 -12.36 -16.64
N ARG A 3 -8.41 -13.58 -16.79
CA ARG A 3 -9.60 -14.05 -16.05
C ARG A 3 -9.36 -14.19 -14.54
N GLU A 4 -8.14 -14.50 -14.13
CA GLU A 4 -7.80 -14.64 -12.71
C GLU A 4 -7.49 -13.27 -12.11
N VAL A 5 -6.67 -12.47 -12.79
CA VAL A 5 -6.36 -11.09 -12.36
C VAL A 5 -7.61 -10.22 -12.30
N SER A 6 -8.62 -10.44 -13.16
CA SER A 6 -9.89 -9.73 -13.06
C SER A 6 -10.73 -10.11 -11.82
N VAL A 7 -10.50 -11.30 -11.26
CA VAL A 7 -11.24 -11.84 -10.11
C VAL A 7 -10.52 -11.54 -8.80
N THR A 8 -9.21 -11.79 -8.73
CA THR A 8 -8.41 -11.55 -7.52
C THR A 8 -7.83 -10.15 -7.44
N ARG A 9 -7.80 -9.39 -8.55
CA ARG A 9 -7.04 -8.12 -8.70
C ARG A 9 -5.53 -8.21 -8.41
N GLU A 10 -5.04 -9.41 -8.11
CA GLU A 10 -3.65 -9.67 -7.77
C GLU A 10 -2.97 -10.56 -8.81
N LEU A 11 -1.90 -10.06 -9.42
CA LEU A 11 -1.04 -10.81 -10.35
C LEU A 11 -0.26 -11.93 -9.63
N ASN A 12 0.10 -11.69 -8.37
CA ASN A 12 0.93 -12.60 -7.56
C ASN A 12 0.28 -13.98 -7.41
N VAL A 13 -1.04 -14.02 -7.17
CA VAL A 13 -1.79 -15.28 -7.06
C VAL A 13 -1.71 -16.10 -8.36
N TRP A 14 -1.76 -15.43 -9.51
CA TRP A 14 -1.64 -16.11 -10.80
C TRP A 14 -0.22 -16.64 -11.04
N LEU A 15 0.81 -15.89 -10.62
CA LEU A 15 2.22 -16.28 -10.73
C LEU A 15 2.54 -17.51 -9.88
N VAL A 16 2.10 -17.52 -8.61
CA VAL A 16 2.28 -18.68 -7.70
C VAL A 16 1.67 -19.94 -8.31
N LYS A 17 0.44 -19.84 -8.85
CA LYS A 17 -0.19 -20.97 -9.55
C LYS A 17 0.57 -21.45 -10.78
N GLN A 18 1.39 -20.61 -11.44
CA GLN A 18 2.21 -21.07 -12.56
C GLN A 18 3.37 -21.95 -12.06
N VAL A 19 3.98 -21.58 -10.93
CA VAL A 19 4.99 -22.42 -10.26
C VAL A 19 4.37 -23.77 -9.88
N ASP A 20 3.20 -23.74 -9.25
CA ASP A 20 2.49 -24.96 -8.84
C ASP A 20 2.10 -25.84 -10.04
N LYS A 21 1.73 -25.26 -11.17
CA LYS A 21 1.38 -26.03 -12.37
C LYS A 21 2.59 -26.66 -13.04
N LEU A 22 3.71 -25.93 -13.09
CA LEU A 22 4.92 -26.37 -13.78
C LEU A 22 5.80 -27.25 -12.91
N GLN A 23 5.57 -27.27 -11.59
CA GLN A 23 6.32 -28.07 -10.61
C GLN A 23 7.84 -27.91 -10.78
N ALA A 24 8.27 -26.69 -11.08
CA ALA A 24 9.66 -26.34 -11.38
C ALA A 24 10.09 -25.10 -10.56
N PRO A 25 11.29 -25.12 -9.94
CA PRO A 25 11.77 -24.00 -9.13
C PRO A 25 12.12 -22.76 -9.96
N LEU A 26 12.38 -22.93 -11.26
CA LEU A 26 12.56 -21.85 -12.22
C LEU A 26 11.64 -22.10 -13.42
N CYS A 27 10.72 -21.18 -13.68
CA CYS A 27 9.77 -21.33 -14.78
C CYS A 27 9.62 -20.05 -15.61
N GLN A 28 9.29 -20.23 -16.89
CA GLN A 28 9.11 -19.14 -17.83
C GLN A 28 7.62 -18.85 -18.01
N VAL A 29 7.21 -17.60 -17.84
CA VAL A 29 5.82 -17.15 -17.99
C VAL A 29 5.70 -15.95 -18.91
N PHE A 30 4.62 -15.87 -19.69
CA PHE A 30 4.34 -14.73 -20.57
C PHE A 30 3.20 -13.91 -19.98
N ILE A 31 3.53 -12.76 -19.40
CA ILE A 31 2.54 -11.82 -18.84
C ILE A 31 1.96 -10.94 -19.95
N THR A 32 2.81 -10.48 -20.87
CA THR A 32 2.39 -9.74 -22.06
C THR A 32 2.57 -10.60 -23.31
N PRO A 33 1.54 -10.73 -24.17
CA PRO A 33 1.68 -11.48 -25.42
C PRO A 33 2.75 -10.82 -26.31
N PHE A 34 3.57 -11.64 -26.96
CA PHE A 34 4.68 -11.21 -27.85
C PHE A 34 5.80 -10.38 -27.21
N SER A 35 5.84 -10.26 -25.87
CA SER A 35 6.96 -9.64 -25.18
C SER A 35 8.04 -10.65 -24.82
N ARG A 36 9.15 -10.14 -24.26
CA ARG A 36 10.11 -10.99 -23.56
C ARG A 36 9.40 -11.75 -22.43
N PRO A 37 9.68 -13.05 -22.26
CA PRO A 37 9.14 -13.81 -21.16
C PRO A 37 9.70 -13.35 -19.82
N TRP A 38 8.92 -13.54 -18.77
CA TRP A 38 9.39 -13.37 -17.40
C TRP A 38 9.92 -14.71 -16.89
N LEU A 39 11.03 -14.65 -16.16
CA LEU A 39 11.58 -15.79 -15.44
C LEU A 39 11.15 -15.69 -13.99
N LEU A 40 10.44 -16.71 -13.52
CA LEU A 40 9.95 -16.81 -12.15
C LEU A 40 10.81 -17.83 -11.40
N LEU A 41 11.53 -17.34 -10.39
CA LEU A 41 12.31 -18.16 -9.47
C LEU A 41 11.54 -18.31 -8.17
N ALA A 42 11.21 -19.56 -7.82
CA ALA A 42 10.47 -19.93 -6.62
C ALA A 42 11.33 -20.63 -5.56
N ASP A 43 12.63 -20.79 -5.81
CA ASP A 43 13.58 -21.27 -4.81
C ASP A 43 14.07 -20.11 -3.94
N SER A 44 13.82 -20.19 -2.63
CA SER A 44 14.19 -19.15 -1.68
C SER A 44 15.70 -19.03 -1.50
N ILE A 45 16.45 -20.13 -1.63
CA ILE A 45 17.91 -20.11 -1.44
C ILE A 45 18.59 -19.41 -2.62
N GLU A 46 18.24 -19.80 -3.84
CA GLU A 46 18.78 -19.14 -5.05
C GLU A 46 18.30 -17.69 -5.14
N ALA A 47 17.05 -17.39 -4.77
CA ALA A 47 16.56 -16.01 -4.73
C ALA A 47 17.36 -15.15 -3.74
N GLN A 48 17.65 -15.69 -2.56
CA GLN A 48 18.48 -15.03 -1.55
C GLN A 48 19.93 -14.86 -2.03
N ASP A 49 20.53 -15.89 -2.65
CA ASP A 49 21.89 -15.81 -3.19
C ASP A 49 22.01 -14.71 -4.25
N ILE A 50 21.02 -14.64 -5.16
CA ILE A 50 20.93 -13.59 -6.17
C ILE A 50 20.82 -12.21 -5.51
N MET A 51 19.90 -12.03 -4.55
CA MET A 51 19.69 -10.75 -3.87
C MET A 51 20.91 -10.28 -3.07
N LEU A 52 21.67 -11.20 -2.46
CA LEU A 52 22.81 -10.86 -1.60
C LEU A 52 24.13 -10.71 -2.36
N ARG A 53 24.34 -11.47 -3.43
CA ARG A 53 25.66 -11.59 -4.07
C ARG A 53 25.74 -10.99 -5.46
N ARG A 54 24.62 -10.89 -6.17
CA ARG A 54 24.62 -10.31 -7.52
C ARG A 54 24.20 -8.85 -7.41
N ARG A 55 25.03 -7.97 -7.98
CA ARG A 55 24.69 -6.55 -8.20
C ARG A 55 23.68 -6.47 -9.36
N TRP A 56 22.50 -7.03 -9.13
CA TRP A 56 21.39 -6.99 -10.07
C TRP A 56 20.96 -5.53 -10.20
N ALA A 57 20.93 -5.02 -11.43
CA ALA A 57 20.28 -3.74 -11.67
C ALA A 57 18.79 -3.97 -11.40
N GLU A 58 18.28 -3.42 -10.31
CA GLU A 58 16.85 -3.35 -10.04
C GLU A 58 16.15 -2.67 -11.22
N SER A 59 15.69 -3.48 -12.16
CA SER A 59 14.57 -3.14 -13.04
C SER A 59 13.35 -3.87 -12.50
N THR A 60 13.05 -3.65 -11.22
CA THR A 60 11.75 -4.00 -10.68
C THR A 60 10.68 -3.30 -11.52
N GLY A 61 9.70 -4.08 -11.93
CA GLY A 61 8.77 -3.72 -12.99
C GLY A 61 8.17 -2.33 -12.81
N ARG A 62 8.09 -1.60 -13.93
CA ARG A 62 7.24 -0.43 -14.14
C ARG A 62 7.62 0.88 -13.43
N LEU A 63 8.80 1.01 -12.84
CA LEU A 63 9.38 2.35 -12.67
C LEU A 63 9.90 2.84 -14.04
N PRO A 64 9.59 4.08 -14.47
CA PRO A 64 10.02 4.59 -15.76
C PRO A 64 11.55 4.55 -15.83
N ARG A 65 12.05 3.93 -16.91
CA ARG A 65 13.46 3.81 -17.31
C ARG A 65 14.38 4.85 -16.67
N ALA A 66 15.06 4.47 -15.60
CA ALA A 66 16.29 5.10 -15.16
C ALA A 66 17.49 4.33 -15.75
N ASP A 67 17.51 4.15 -17.07
CA ASP A 67 18.59 3.43 -17.76
C ASP A 67 19.90 4.26 -17.85
N GLU A 68 19.89 5.54 -17.44
CA GLU A 68 21.02 6.44 -17.75
C GLU A 68 21.98 6.74 -16.58
N ASN A 69 21.66 6.49 -15.30
CA ASN A 69 22.55 6.90 -14.21
C ASN A 69 22.73 5.85 -13.10
N ARG A 70 23.51 4.80 -13.39
CA ARG A 70 23.99 3.83 -12.38
C ARG A 70 24.75 4.49 -11.22
N ALA A 71 25.41 5.63 -11.47
CA ALA A 71 26.10 6.42 -10.45
C ALA A 71 25.13 7.23 -9.56
N SER A 72 23.90 7.53 -10.01
CA SER A 72 22.89 8.20 -9.18
C SER A 72 22.30 7.23 -8.16
N LEU A 73 21.95 6.01 -8.60
CA LEU A 73 21.36 4.98 -7.74
C LEU A 73 22.24 4.62 -6.53
N GLU A 74 23.57 4.59 -6.69
CA GLU A 74 24.49 4.34 -5.58
C GLU A 74 24.43 5.46 -4.51
N ASN A 75 24.29 6.72 -4.93
CA ASN A 75 24.11 7.85 -4.01
C ASN A 75 22.68 7.94 -3.45
N ASP A 76 21.67 7.53 -4.21
CA ASP A 76 20.28 7.53 -3.76
C ASP A 76 20.03 6.43 -2.71
N THR A 77 20.72 5.29 -2.81
CA THR A 77 20.61 4.21 -1.81
C THR A 77 21.23 4.55 -0.47
N SER A 78 22.29 5.38 -0.40
CA SER A 78 22.88 5.80 0.88
C SER A 78 21.94 6.76 1.63
N VAL A 79 21.27 7.65 0.90
CA VAL A 79 20.22 8.52 1.46
C VAL A 79 19.05 7.69 1.99
N LEU A 80 18.60 6.67 1.23
CA LEU A 80 17.55 5.75 1.70
C LEU A 80 17.98 4.92 2.91
N GLN A 81 19.25 4.52 2.99
CA GLN A 81 19.79 3.80 4.15
C GLN A 81 19.75 4.66 5.42
N ASP A 82 20.11 5.94 5.32
CA ASP A 82 20.04 6.88 6.45
C ASP A 82 18.58 7.12 6.90
N LEU A 83 17.62 7.15 5.95
CA LEU A 83 16.17 7.22 6.22
C LEU A 83 15.59 5.93 6.85
N MET A 84 16.33 4.83 6.83
CA MET A 84 15.92 3.57 7.48
C MET A 84 16.75 3.25 8.73
N GLY A 85 17.63 4.16 9.14
CA GLY A 85 18.46 4.00 10.33
C GLY A 85 17.63 3.99 11.63
N PRO A 86 18.04 3.24 12.68
CA PRO A 86 17.31 3.16 13.94
C PRO A 86 17.04 4.52 14.59
N SER A 87 18.01 5.45 14.53
CA SER A 87 17.87 6.80 15.07
C SER A 87 16.80 7.61 14.34
N PHE A 88 16.73 7.46 13.02
CA PHE A 88 15.74 8.16 12.21
C PHE A 88 14.34 7.57 12.42
N LEU A 89 14.23 6.24 12.41
CA LEU A 89 12.99 5.54 12.71
C LEU A 89 12.47 5.86 14.12
N GLY A 90 13.37 5.90 15.11
CA GLY A 90 13.02 6.18 16.51
C GLY A 90 12.65 7.63 16.78
N ASN A 91 13.41 8.59 16.22
CA ASN A 91 13.23 10.01 16.57
C ASN A 91 12.27 10.75 15.65
N ILE A 92 12.14 10.33 14.38
CA ILE A 92 11.35 11.05 13.37
C ILE A 92 10.08 10.27 13.02
N VAL A 93 10.24 9.00 12.61
CA VAL A 93 9.10 8.21 12.09
C VAL A 93 8.16 7.78 13.22
N SER A 94 8.70 7.27 14.34
CA SER A 94 7.91 6.73 15.44
C SER A 94 6.89 7.73 16.02
N PRO A 95 7.25 9.00 16.32
CA PRO A 95 6.26 9.99 16.79
C PRO A 95 5.14 10.25 15.78
N VAL A 96 5.47 10.35 14.48
CA VAL A 96 4.50 10.58 13.40
C VAL A 96 3.54 9.39 13.28
N MET A 97 4.08 8.17 13.29
CA MET A 97 3.28 6.94 13.22
C MET A 97 2.40 6.75 14.46
N TYR A 98 2.90 7.11 15.65
CA TYR A 98 2.11 7.09 16.87
C TYR A 98 0.92 8.05 16.78
N GLU A 99 1.15 9.30 16.36
CA GLU A 99 0.08 10.28 16.20
C GLU A 99 -0.98 9.84 15.18
N ASN A 100 -0.53 9.34 14.02
CA ASN A 100 -1.42 8.80 12.99
C ASN A 100 -2.23 7.60 13.51
N SER A 101 -1.60 6.69 14.25
CA SER A 101 -2.27 5.54 14.87
C SER A 101 -3.33 5.98 15.89
N VAL A 102 -3.04 7.00 16.71
CA VAL A 102 -4.01 7.56 17.67
C VAL A 102 -5.19 8.20 16.92
N ARG A 103 -4.97 8.88 15.79
CA ARG A 103 -6.05 9.43 14.96
C ARG A 103 -6.94 8.33 14.39
N LEU A 104 -6.35 7.25 13.86
CA LEU A 104 -7.08 6.08 13.35
C LEU A 104 -7.92 5.41 14.44
N VAL A 105 -7.35 5.20 15.64
CA VAL A 105 -8.09 4.61 16.77
C VAL A 105 -9.29 5.48 17.17
N LYS A 106 -9.12 6.80 17.29
CA LYS A 106 -10.24 7.72 17.59
C LYS A 106 -11.32 7.72 16.51
N PHE A 107 -10.91 7.58 15.25
CA PHE A 107 -11.83 7.45 14.12
C PHE A 107 -12.64 6.15 14.23
N TRP A 108 -12.00 5.03 14.56
CA TRP A 108 -12.68 3.75 14.79
C TRP A 108 -13.57 3.74 16.03
N GLU A 109 -13.19 4.40 17.12
CA GLU A 109 -14.07 4.58 18.28
C GLU A 109 -15.36 5.30 17.89
N THR A 110 -15.26 6.30 17.01
CA THR A 110 -16.42 7.02 16.47
C THR A 110 -17.27 6.13 15.56
N LYS A 111 -16.65 5.40 14.62
CA LYS A 111 -17.35 4.41 13.79
C LYS A 111 -18.03 3.34 14.63
N ALA A 112 -17.36 2.78 15.63
CA ALA A 112 -17.93 1.76 16.50
C ALA A 112 -19.15 2.26 17.29
N ARG A 113 -19.08 3.50 17.81
CA ARG A 113 -20.21 4.14 18.49
C ARG A 113 -21.40 4.34 17.55
N LEU A 114 -21.15 4.78 16.32
CA LEU A 114 -22.18 4.99 15.30
C LEU A 114 -22.75 3.67 14.74
N ALA A 115 -21.93 2.63 14.65
CA ALA A 115 -22.32 1.31 14.18
C ALA A 115 -23.26 0.59 15.18
N ASN A 116 -23.22 0.97 16.47
CA ASN A 116 -24.07 0.42 17.54
C ASN A 116 -24.02 -1.12 17.60
N GLY A 117 -22.81 -1.68 17.61
CA GLY A 117 -22.57 -3.13 17.66
C GLY A 117 -22.61 -3.86 16.31
N ARG A 118 -22.91 -3.16 15.20
CA ARG A 118 -22.79 -3.71 13.85
C ARG A 118 -21.32 -3.77 13.40
N PRO A 119 -20.90 -4.79 12.62
CA PRO A 119 -19.59 -4.81 11.99
C PRO A 119 -19.50 -3.70 10.93
N PHE A 120 -18.29 -3.22 10.63
CA PHE A 120 -18.04 -2.24 9.58
C PHE A 120 -16.72 -2.54 8.86
N ASP A 121 -16.56 -2.01 7.65
CA ASP A 121 -15.32 -2.14 6.89
C ASP A 121 -14.27 -1.12 7.37
N ALA A 122 -13.06 -1.61 7.58
CA ALA A 122 -11.89 -0.84 8.03
C ALA A 122 -10.74 -0.86 7.01
N SER A 123 -10.89 -1.57 5.89
CA SER A 123 -9.83 -1.71 4.88
C SER A 123 -9.42 -0.35 4.33
N GLU A 124 -10.38 0.47 3.93
CA GLU A 124 -10.08 1.79 3.35
C GLU A 124 -9.54 2.77 4.39
N ASP A 125 -9.94 2.63 5.66
CA ASP A 125 -9.41 3.43 6.75
C ASP A 125 -7.91 3.19 6.95
N LEU A 126 -7.47 1.93 6.79
CA LEU A 126 -6.06 1.55 6.86
C LEU A 126 -5.28 2.11 5.68
N ASN A 127 -5.85 2.08 4.47
CA ASN A 127 -5.23 2.66 3.28
C ASN A 127 -5.04 4.18 3.44
N HIS A 128 -6.10 4.89 3.85
CA HIS A 128 -6.05 6.33 4.12
C HIS A 128 -5.04 6.66 5.24
N SER A 129 -5.02 5.88 6.33
CA SER A 129 -4.07 6.09 7.42
C SER A 129 -2.62 5.88 6.97
N ALA A 130 -2.36 4.83 6.18
CA ALA A 130 -1.01 4.57 5.65
C ALA A 130 -0.54 5.73 4.75
N LEU A 131 -1.43 6.22 3.89
CA LEU A 131 -1.13 7.37 3.03
C LEU A 131 -0.89 8.64 3.84
N ASP A 132 -1.70 8.94 4.85
CA ASP A 132 -1.51 10.07 5.75
C ASP A 132 -0.17 10.00 6.51
N GLY A 133 0.23 8.81 6.94
CA GLY A 133 1.52 8.57 7.57
C GLY A 133 2.69 8.86 6.61
N MET A 134 2.58 8.42 5.36
CA MET A 134 3.60 8.69 4.32
C MET A 134 3.65 10.18 3.96
N LEU A 135 2.49 10.84 3.79
CA LEU A 135 2.44 12.25 3.43
C LEU A 135 2.97 13.15 4.55
N SER A 136 2.64 12.83 5.81
CA SER A 136 3.17 13.54 6.98
C SER A 136 4.70 13.41 7.09
N PHE A 137 5.25 12.32 6.57
CA PHE A 137 6.69 12.09 6.51
C PHE A 137 7.36 12.91 5.39
N VAL A 138 6.75 12.96 4.21
CA VAL A 138 7.31 13.67 3.04
C VAL A 138 7.17 15.19 3.15
N PHE A 139 6.01 15.67 3.62
CA PHE A 139 5.64 17.09 3.61
C PHE A 139 5.59 17.73 4.99
N ASP A 140 6.09 17.04 6.01
CA ASP A 140 6.01 17.41 7.43
C ASP A 140 4.58 17.39 8.01
N ARG A 141 4.47 17.51 9.34
CA ARG A 141 3.22 17.38 10.12
C ARG A 141 2.18 18.45 9.81
N HIS A 142 2.57 19.51 9.11
CA HIS A 142 1.73 20.64 8.74
C HIS A 142 1.06 20.45 7.37
N PHE A 143 1.18 19.26 6.76
CA PHE A 143 0.51 18.98 5.52
C PHE A 143 -1.02 19.10 5.68
N GLU A 144 -1.61 20.03 4.92
CA GLU A 144 -3.01 20.46 5.09
C GLU A 144 -4.01 19.39 4.65
N HIS A 145 -3.63 18.53 3.71
CA HIS A 145 -4.52 17.56 3.10
C HIS A 145 -4.26 16.17 3.66
N THR A 146 -5.26 15.62 4.37
CA THR A 146 -5.25 14.24 4.86
C THR A 146 -6.40 13.47 4.22
N ALA A 147 -6.23 12.18 4.05
CA ALA A 147 -7.24 11.27 3.54
C ALA A 147 -8.26 10.91 4.63
N LEU A 148 -7.83 10.70 5.89
CA LEU A 148 -8.74 10.43 7.01
C LEU A 148 -9.48 11.66 7.53
N GLY A 149 -8.92 12.87 7.40
CA GLY A 149 -9.51 14.10 7.94
C GLY A 149 -10.93 14.37 7.44
N PRO A 150 -11.17 14.42 6.12
CA PRO A 150 -12.51 14.58 5.54
C PRO A 150 -13.49 13.47 5.97
N GLN A 151 -13.00 12.23 6.11
CA GLN A 151 -13.83 11.10 6.57
C GLN A 151 -14.27 11.32 8.03
N ALA A 152 -13.33 11.73 8.90
CA ALA A 152 -13.62 12.02 10.29
C ALA A 152 -14.62 13.18 10.44
N GLN A 153 -14.50 14.20 9.61
CA GLN A 153 -15.45 15.31 9.58
C GLN A 153 -16.84 14.85 9.13
N ALA A 154 -16.93 14.03 8.09
CA ALA A 154 -18.21 13.47 7.63
C ALA A 154 -18.90 12.68 8.75
N LEU A 155 -18.16 11.85 9.50
CA LEU A 155 -18.67 11.12 10.65
C LEU A 155 -19.10 12.00 11.83
N SER A 156 -18.47 13.16 12.03
CA SER A 156 -18.80 14.06 13.14
C SER A 156 -20.21 14.65 13.05
N HIS A 157 -20.78 14.68 11.84
CA HIS A 157 -22.13 15.20 11.57
C HIS A 157 -23.19 14.09 11.48
N LEU A 158 -22.80 12.83 11.69
CA LEU A 158 -23.70 11.67 11.61
C LEU A 158 -24.19 11.23 12.98
N ASP A 159 -25.49 10.95 13.06
CA ASP A 159 -26.10 10.26 14.19
C ASP A 159 -26.21 8.76 13.90
N SER A 160 -26.15 7.92 14.94
CA SER A 160 -26.24 6.45 14.83
C SER A 160 -27.50 5.96 14.11
N SER A 161 -28.60 6.74 14.17
CA SER A 161 -29.88 6.44 13.51
C SER A 161 -29.83 6.56 11.99
N ASN A 162 -28.88 7.33 11.45
CA ASN A 162 -28.75 7.61 10.02
C ASN A 162 -27.72 6.70 9.33
N VAL A 163 -27.13 5.75 10.05
CA VAL A 163 -26.13 4.81 9.52
C VAL A 163 -26.83 3.65 8.83
N GLU A 164 -26.72 3.62 7.51
CA GLU A 164 -27.32 2.58 6.66
C GLU A 164 -26.79 1.19 7.02
N ALA A 165 -27.66 0.19 6.93
CA ALA A 165 -27.28 -1.21 7.02
C ALA A 165 -27.01 -1.75 5.62
N GLY A 166 -25.83 -2.33 5.44
CA GLY A 166 -25.48 -3.07 4.24
C GLY A 166 -26.15 -4.44 4.18
N ARG A 167 -25.77 -5.23 3.17
CA ARG A 167 -26.51 -6.45 2.80
C ARG A 167 -26.41 -7.54 3.87
N ASN A 168 -25.32 -7.58 4.62
CA ASN A 168 -25.04 -8.55 5.66
C ASN A 168 -25.19 -7.94 7.07
N GLY A 169 -25.83 -6.77 7.19
CA GLY A 169 -26.00 -6.07 8.46
C GLY A 169 -24.79 -5.22 8.87
N GLU A 170 -23.81 -5.04 7.98
CA GLU A 170 -22.69 -4.15 8.19
C GLU A 170 -23.14 -2.68 8.25
N ALA A 171 -22.57 -1.89 9.15
CA ALA A 171 -22.76 -0.44 9.15
C ALA A 171 -22.01 0.18 7.97
N LYS A 172 -22.72 0.91 7.12
CA LYS A 172 -22.14 1.67 6.02
C LYS A 172 -22.01 3.13 6.38
N PHE A 173 -20.80 3.64 6.21
CA PHE A 173 -20.47 5.03 6.44
C PHE A 173 -20.32 5.75 5.10
N PRO A 174 -20.72 7.03 5.00
CA PRO A 174 -20.48 7.79 3.79
C PRO A 174 -18.99 8.08 3.64
N GLU A 175 -18.52 8.02 2.40
CA GLU A 175 -17.17 8.39 2.03
C GLU A 175 -17.16 9.85 1.55
N ALA A 176 -16.32 10.67 2.19
CA ALA A 176 -16.06 12.04 1.74
C ALA A 176 -15.13 12.02 0.51
N PRO A 177 -15.31 12.95 -0.43
CA PRO A 177 -14.38 13.08 -1.55
C PRO A 177 -12.98 13.47 -1.05
N LEU A 178 -11.97 12.80 -1.59
CA LEU A 178 -10.57 13.12 -1.32
C LEU A 178 -10.16 14.43 -2.02
N ASN A 179 -9.15 15.10 -1.47
CA ASN A 179 -8.51 16.22 -2.17
C ASN A 179 -7.91 15.73 -3.50
N GLU A 180 -7.96 16.56 -4.54
CA GLU A 180 -7.46 16.24 -5.89
C GLU A 180 -6.02 15.71 -5.88
N PHE A 181 -5.15 16.29 -5.04
CA PHE A 181 -3.77 15.82 -4.89
C PHE A 181 -3.69 14.39 -4.35
N ILE A 182 -4.51 14.05 -3.35
CA ILE A 182 -4.54 12.72 -2.75
C ILE A 182 -5.15 11.72 -3.74
N ALA A 183 -6.22 12.10 -4.43
CA ALA A 183 -6.85 11.27 -5.45
C ALA A 183 -5.88 10.91 -6.58
N ALA A 184 -5.05 11.86 -7.03
CA ALA A 184 -4.04 11.60 -8.06
C ALA A 184 -2.98 10.55 -7.63
N LEU A 185 -2.67 10.45 -6.32
CA LEU A 185 -1.75 9.44 -5.79
C LEU A 185 -2.34 8.03 -5.79
N TYR A 186 -3.67 7.89 -5.83
CA TYR A 186 -4.35 6.60 -5.95
C TYR A 186 -4.47 6.11 -7.40
N GLU A 187 -4.43 7.03 -8.38
CA GLU A 187 -4.60 6.70 -9.81
C GLU A 187 -3.29 6.32 -10.52
N THR A 188 -2.16 6.30 -9.81
CA THR A 188 -0.83 5.97 -10.35
C THR A 188 -0.48 4.49 -10.24
#